data_AF-A0A1W9S4I3-F1
#
_entry.id   AF-A0A1W9S4I3-F1
#
_cell.length_a   1.000
_cell.length_b   1.000
_cell.length_c   1.000
_cell.angle_alpha   90.00
_cell.angle_beta   90.00
_cell.angle_gamma   90.00
#
_symmetry.space_group_name_H-M   'P 1'
#
loop_
_entity.id
_entity.type
_entity.pdbx_description
1 polymer ?
#
loop_
_entity_poly.entity_id
_entity_poly.type
_entity_poly.pdbx_seq_one_letter_code
_entity_poly.pdbx_strand_id
1 'polypeptide(L)'
;LFELSGYFICIFAFVGIFETVISRDKKRQIYFPFLLYLLLLYFFYSLIATFPSSYGGFYRSAMSLIPFFLVISMDTIWRHIPSKQTVFLIVILITTVFMANSIYSARKMIITNSKINQQLTQLKDVLQNDIKADRGPWEVFYTTGYKTIQIPNENIDTIYEVALKYGADYLLLPAPRKALEDIYSGTQVDARFKLIANIKDTDLKLYRINQPD
;
A
#
# COMPACT_ATOMS: atom_id res chain seq x y z
N LEU A 1 8.19 -8.19 -2.45
CA LEU A 1 7.22 -8.57 -3.51
C LEU A 1 6.96 -7.45 -4.52
N PHE A 2 6.65 -6.23 -4.05
CA PHE A 2 6.28 -5.10 -4.92
C PHE A 2 7.37 -4.66 -5.90
N GLU A 3 8.66 -4.84 -5.66
CA GLU A 3 9.66 -4.52 -6.71
C GLU A 3 9.79 -5.67 -7.72
N LEU A 4 9.79 -6.91 -7.24
CA LEU A 4 9.87 -8.11 -8.08
C LEU A 4 8.72 -8.19 -9.08
N SER A 5 7.47 -7.97 -8.66
CA SER A 5 6.33 -7.99 -9.57
C SER A 5 6.41 -6.95 -10.70
N GLY A 6 7.16 -5.87 -10.51
CA GLY A 6 7.35 -4.84 -11.53
C GLY A 6 8.37 -5.24 -12.57
N TYR A 7 9.47 -5.85 -12.13
CA TYR A 7 10.40 -6.51 -13.05
C TYR A 7 9.72 -7.61 -13.86
N PHE A 8 8.76 -8.33 -13.29
CA PHE A 8 7.98 -9.33 -14.02
C PHE A 8 7.03 -8.74 -15.06
N ILE A 9 6.30 -7.67 -14.72
CA ILE A 9 5.50 -6.94 -15.70
C ILE A 9 6.40 -6.47 -16.84
N CYS A 10 7.58 -5.92 -16.54
CA CYS A 10 8.54 -5.52 -17.57
C CYS A 10 8.98 -6.70 -18.44
N ILE A 11 9.49 -7.79 -17.86
CA ILE A 11 9.97 -8.97 -18.60
C ILE A 11 8.86 -9.55 -19.49
N PHE A 12 7.66 -9.74 -18.94
CA PHE A 12 6.57 -10.33 -19.71
C PHE A 12 5.93 -9.35 -20.70
N ALA A 13 5.90 -8.05 -20.42
CA ALA A 13 5.51 -7.03 -21.38
C ALA A 13 6.52 -6.96 -22.53
N PHE A 14 7.82 -7.10 -22.26
CA PHE A 14 8.85 -7.20 -23.30
C PHE A 14 8.61 -8.43 -24.20
N VAL A 15 8.31 -9.60 -23.62
CA VAL A 15 7.98 -10.81 -24.39
C VAL A 15 6.72 -10.59 -25.24
N GLY A 16 5.67 -9.98 -24.66
CA GLY A 16 4.43 -9.69 -25.39
C GLY A 16 4.60 -8.68 -26.52
N ILE A 17 5.39 -7.62 -26.32
CA ILE A 17 5.73 -6.63 -27.35
C ILE A 17 6.56 -7.29 -28.45
N PHE A 18 7.59 -8.05 -28.07
CA PHE A 18 8.47 -8.75 -29.02
C PHE A 18 7.69 -9.73 -29.91
N GLU A 19 6.82 -10.54 -29.32
CA GLU A 19 5.94 -11.46 -30.07
C GLU A 19 4.91 -10.73 -30.93
N THR A 20 4.36 -9.59 -30.48
CA THR A 20 3.42 -8.80 -31.27
C THR A 20 4.08 -8.15 -32.48
N VAL A 21 5.35 -7.75 -32.37
CA VAL A 21 6.15 -7.17 -33.46
C VAL A 21 6.61 -8.24 -34.45
N ILE A 22 6.92 -9.45 -33.98
CA ILE A 22 7.45 -10.55 -34.82
C ILE A 22 6.34 -11.36 -35.47
N SER A 23 5.22 -11.59 -34.77
CA SER A 23 4.11 -12.37 -35.29
C SER A 23 3.35 -11.60 -36.37
N ARG A 24 3.46 -12.05 -37.63
CA ARG A 24 2.81 -11.43 -38.79
C ARG A 24 1.32 -11.76 -38.98
N ASP A 25 0.68 -12.48 -38.06
CA ASP A 25 -0.71 -12.94 -38.24
C ASP A 25 -1.53 -13.05 -36.92
N LYS A 26 -2.80 -13.48 -36.99
CA LYS A 26 -3.91 -13.59 -35.99
C LYS A 26 -3.58 -13.44 -34.49
N LYS A 27 -2.44 -13.94 -34.00
CA LYS A 27 -1.94 -13.74 -32.63
C LYS A 27 -1.77 -12.26 -32.26
N ARG A 28 -1.44 -11.39 -33.21
CA ARG A 28 -1.43 -9.93 -32.99
C ARG A 28 -2.78 -9.43 -32.48
N GLN A 29 -3.90 -9.96 -32.98
CA GLN A 29 -5.25 -9.57 -32.54
C GLN A 29 -5.54 -10.04 -31.10
N ILE A 30 -4.89 -11.12 -30.65
CA ILE A 30 -5.06 -11.67 -29.30
C ILE A 30 -4.27 -10.83 -28.28
N TYR A 31 -3.05 -10.41 -28.61
CA TYR A 31 -2.18 -9.70 -27.66
C TYR A 31 -2.41 -8.19 -27.62
N PHE A 32 -2.86 -7.61 -28.73
CA PHE A 32 -3.05 -6.18 -28.89
C PHE A 32 -3.96 -5.52 -27.83
N PRO A 33 -5.11 -6.10 -27.42
CA PRO A 33 -5.96 -5.48 -26.40
C PRO A 33 -5.24 -5.26 -25.07
N PHE A 34 -4.36 -6.19 -24.66
CA PHE A 34 -3.63 -6.10 -23.39
C PHE A 34 -2.51 -5.06 -23.44
N LEU A 35 -1.81 -4.98 -24.58
CA LEU A 35 -0.81 -3.94 -24.82
C LEU A 35 -1.45 -2.55 -24.90
N LEU A 36 -2.59 -2.44 -25.59
CA LEU A 36 -3.37 -1.21 -25.65
C LEU A 36 -3.85 -0.81 -24.25
N TYR A 37 -4.35 -1.74 -23.46
CA TYR A 37 -4.77 -1.47 -22.08
C TYR A 37 -3.59 -1.01 -21.21
N LEU A 38 -2.43 -1.64 -21.32
CA LEU A 38 -1.21 -1.20 -20.61
C LEU A 38 -0.83 0.24 -21.00
N LEU A 39 -0.88 0.56 -22.29
CA LEU A 39 -0.57 1.89 -22.82
C LEU A 39 -1.61 2.93 -22.37
N LEU A 40 -2.89 2.60 -22.39
CA LEU A 40 -3.96 3.45 -21.89
C LEU A 40 -3.82 3.70 -20.37
N LEU A 41 -3.48 2.67 -19.59
CA LEU A 41 -3.17 2.83 -18.17
C LEU A 41 -2.00 3.78 -17.96
N TYR A 42 -0.94 3.65 -18.75
CA TYR A 42 0.21 4.54 -18.68
C TYR A 42 -0.21 5.99 -18.91
N PHE A 43 -0.88 6.28 -20.03
CA PHE A 43 -1.34 7.64 -20.32
C PHE A 43 -2.36 8.16 -19.31
N PHE A 44 -3.26 7.32 -18.80
CA PHE A 44 -4.20 7.71 -17.77
C PHE A 44 -3.48 8.21 -16.51
N TYR A 45 -2.51 7.45 -16.00
CA TYR A 45 -1.75 7.85 -14.81
C TYR A 45 -0.71 8.94 -15.08
N SER A 46 -0.29 9.14 -16.33
CA SER A 46 0.62 10.23 -16.70
C SER A 46 -0.08 11.55 -16.99
N LEU A 47 -1.32 11.53 -17.50
CA LEU A 47 -2.01 12.73 -17.98
C LEU A 47 -3.21 13.12 -17.11
N ILE A 48 -3.90 12.14 -16.50
CA ILE A 48 -5.15 12.38 -15.76
C ILE A 48 -4.91 12.23 -14.26
N ALA A 49 -4.33 11.09 -13.84
CA ALA A 49 -4.10 10.77 -12.44
C ALA A 49 -2.62 10.95 -12.05
N THR A 50 -2.12 12.19 -12.17
CA THR A 50 -0.71 12.55 -11.96
C THR A 50 -0.25 12.51 -10.50
N PHE A 51 -1.18 12.43 -9.56
CA PHE A 51 -0.86 12.47 -8.14
C PHE A 51 -0.28 11.13 -7.66
N PRO A 52 0.91 11.14 -7.03
CA PRO A 52 1.48 9.93 -6.46
C PRO A 52 0.59 9.47 -5.30
N SER A 53 -0.03 8.30 -5.45
CA SER A 53 -0.80 7.71 -4.36
C SER A 53 -0.26 6.33 -4.01
N SER A 54 -0.19 6.03 -2.72
CA SER A 54 0.31 4.75 -2.23
C SER A 54 -0.61 3.57 -2.56
N TYR A 55 -1.89 3.83 -2.88
CA TYR A 55 -2.94 2.81 -3.03
C TYR A 55 -3.51 2.69 -4.45
N GLY A 56 -3.40 3.75 -5.25
CA GLY A 56 -3.79 3.79 -6.66
C GLY A 56 -2.66 4.34 -7.54
N GLY A 57 -2.33 3.64 -8.60
CA GLY A 57 -1.25 4.08 -9.49
C GLY A 57 -1.04 3.10 -10.62
N PHE A 58 -0.37 3.56 -11.67
CA PHE A 58 -0.05 2.76 -12.85
C PHE A 58 0.45 1.37 -12.47
N TYR A 59 1.40 1.34 -11.54
CA TYR A 59 2.03 0.11 -11.11
C TYR A 59 1.06 -0.95 -10.57
N ARG A 60 0.13 -0.54 -9.69
CA ARG A 60 -0.87 -1.45 -9.10
C ARG A 60 -1.92 -1.87 -10.12
N SER A 61 -2.36 -0.93 -10.95
CA SER A 61 -3.36 -1.20 -11.98
C SER A 61 -2.82 -2.12 -13.07
N ALA A 62 -1.55 -1.95 -13.46
CA ALA A 62 -0.87 -2.82 -14.42
C ALA A 62 -0.70 -4.26 -13.90
N MET A 63 -0.75 -4.51 -12.58
CA MET A 63 -0.73 -5.89 -12.05
C MET A 63 -1.93 -6.72 -12.49
N SER A 64 -3.06 -6.10 -12.83
CA SER A 64 -4.22 -6.80 -13.40
C SER A 64 -3.91 -7.50 -14.72
N LEU A 65 -2.84 -7.08 -15.41
CA LEU A 65 -2.40 -7.68 -16.67
C LEU A 65 -1.51 -8.92 -16.50
N ILE A 66 -1.07 -9.22 -15.28
CA ILE A 66 -0.17 -10.35 -14.99
C ILE A 66 -0.70 -11.68 -15.56
N PRO A 67 -1.98 -12.07 -15.36
CA PRO A 67 -2.49 -13.35 -15.89
C PRO A 67 -2.36 -13.45 -17.42
N PHE A 68 -2.61 -12.36 -18.14
CA PHE A 68 -2.53 -12.33 -19.60
C PHE A 68 -1.09 -12.43 -20.08
N PHE A 69 -0.20 -11.65 -19.47
CA PHE A 69 1.22 -11.70 -19.78
C PHE A 69 1.86 -13.04 -19.44
N LEU A 70 1.40 -13.73 -18.39
CA LEU A 70 1.81 -15.10 -18.07
C LEU A 70 1.42 -16.08 -19.18
N VAL A 71 0.18 -16.01 -19.69
CA VAL A 71 -0.28 -16.88 -20.80
C VAL A 71 0.54 -16.65 -22.06
N ILE A 72 0.78 -15.38 -22.43
CA ILE A 72 1.59 -15.01 -23.59
C ILE A 72 3.01 -15.57 -23.46
N SER A 73 3.59 -15.43 -22.27
CA SER A 73 4.96 -15.87 -22.00
C SER A 73 5.07 -17.39 -22.02
N MET A 74 4.08 -18.10 -21.47
CA MET A 74 4.03 -19.56 -21.49
C MET A 74 3.89 -20.10 -22.93
N ASP A 75 3.01 -19.51 -23.75
CA ASP A 75 2.89 -19.87 -25.18
C ASP A 75 4.23 -19.65 -25.92
N THR A 76 4.92 -18.54 -25.62
CA THR A 76 6.21 -18.21 -26.24
C THR A 76 7.30 -19.20 -25.85
N ILE A 77 7.44 -19.48 -24.55
CA ILE A 77 8.42 -20.44 -24.01
C ILE A 77 8.16 -21.84 -24.56
N TRP A 78 6.89 -22.26 -24.61
CA TRP A 78 6.51 -23.58 -25.12
C TRP A 78 6.86 -23.76 -26.60
N ARG A 79 6.81 -22.70 -27.40
CA ARG A 79 7.16 -22.72 -28.83
C ARG A 79 8.67 -22.74 -29.08
N HIS A 80 9.43 -21.95 -28.33
CA HIS A 80 10.86 -21.73 -28.61
C HIS A 80 11.79 -22.72 -27.88
N ILE A 81 11.33 -23.32 -26.78
CA ILE A 81 12.12 -24.33 -26.07
C ILE A 81 11.69 -25.73 -26.56
N PRO A 82 12.59 -26.49 -27.21
CA PRO A 82 12.25 -27.79 -27.80
C PRO A 82 11.97 -28.86 -26.73
N SER A 83 12.70 -28.84 -25.61
CA SER A 83 12.52 -29.81 -24.53
C SER A 83 11.38 -29.41 -23.58
N LYS A 84 10.30 -30.20 -23.56
CA LYS A 84 9.16 -29.98 -22.65
C LYS A 84 9.52 -30.20 -21.19
N GLN A 85 10.46 -31.10 -20.91
CA GLN A 85 11.00 -31.32 -19.56
C GLN A 85 11.71 -30.06 -19.05
N THR A 86 12.49 -29.40 -19.91
CA THR A 86 13.17 -28.15 -19.57
C THR A 86 12.17 -27.03 -19.25
N VAL A 87 11.10 -26.88 -20.06
CA VAL A 87 10.03 -25.91 -19.78
C VAL A 87 9.37 -26.20 -18.43
N PHE A 88 9.05 -27.47 -18.15
CA PHE A 88 8.42 -27.87 -16.89
C PHE A 88 9.32 -27.55 -15.68
N LEU A 89 10.61 -27.85 -15.75
CA LEU A 89 11.58 -27.54 -14.70
C LEU A 89 11.71 -26.03 -14.47
N ILE A 90 11.75 -25.23 -15.55
CA ILE A 90 11.79 -23.76 -15.45
C ILE A 90 10.52 -23.24 -14.75
N VAL A 91 9.34 -23.72 -15.13
CA VAL A 91 8.08 -23.30 -14.53
C VAL A 91 8.01 -23.68 -13.05
N ILE A 92 8.45 -24.89 -12.67
CA ILE A 92 8.53 -25.30 -11.26
C ILE A 92 9.49 -24.40 -10.48
N LEU A 93 10.67 -24.13 -11.03
CA LEU A 93 11.68 -23.31 -10.37
C LEU A 93 11.15 -21.90 -10.12
N ILE A 94 10.59 -21.26 -11.15
CA ILE A 94 9.97 -19.94 -11.06
C ILE A 94 8.85 -19.97 -10.01
N THR A 95 7.90 -20.89 -10.13
CA THR A 95 6.76 -20.99 -9.21
C THR A 95 7.21 -21.17 -7.77
N THR A 96 8.21 -22.02 -7.52
CA THR A 96 8.76 -22.26 -6.18
C THR A 96 9.39 -21.00 -5.59
N VAL A 97 10.24 -20.31 -6.35
CA VAL A 97 10.90 -19.07 -5.89
C VAL A 97 9.86 -18.01 -5.55
N PHE A 98 8.82 -17.87 -6.38
CA PHE A 98 7.75 -16.92 -6.14
C PHE A 98 6.89 -17.27 -4.93
N MET A 99 6.53 -18.55 -4.80
CA MET A 99 5.72 -19.02 -3.68
C MET A 99 6.47 -18.81 -2.36
N ALA A 100 7.78 -19.11 -2.32
CA ALA A 100 8.63 -18.85 -1.17
C ALA A 100 8.68 -17.35 -0.81
N ASN A 101 8.88 -16.48 -1.81
CA ASN A 101 8.88 -15.03 -1.61
C ASN A 101 7.52 -14.48 -1.15
N SER A 102 6.43 -15.03 -1.68
CA SER A 102 5.05 -14.68 -1.32
C SER A 102 4.75 -15.05 0.13
N ILE A 103 5.07 -16.29 0.53
CA ILE A 103 4.90 -16.76 1.90
C ILE A 103 5.75 -15.92 2.86
N TYR A 104 7.01 -15.64 2.53
CA TYR A 104 7.88 -14.81 3.35
C TYR A 104 7.30 -13.40 3.54
N SER A 105 6.86 -12.77 2.45
CA SER A 105 6.28 -11.42 2.49
C SER A 105 4.96 -11.39 3.26
N ALA A 106 4.09 -12.38 3.05
CA ALA A 106 2.83 -12.53 3.77
C ALA A 106 3.06 -12.71 5.28
N ARG A 107 4.00 -13.57 5.68
CA ARG A 107 4.38 -13.74 7.08
C ARG A 107 4.89 -12.44 7.70
N LYS A 108 5.78 -11.74 7.01
CA LYS A 108 6.30 -10.43 7.47
C LYS A 108 5.16 -9.42 7.66
N MET A 109 4.22 -9.36 6.72
CA MET A 109 3.07 -8.47 6.80
C MET A 109 2.12 -8.85 7.94
N ILE A 110 1.83 -10.13 8.13
CA ILE A 110 1.01 -10.63 9.25
C ILE A 110 1.65 -10.27 10.60
N ILE A 111 2.95 -10.51 10.76
CA ILE A 111 3.67 -10.17 12.00
C ILE A 111 3.62 -8.68 12.26
N THR A 112 3.82 -7.85 11.23
CA THR A 112 3.77 -6.39 11.35
C THR A 112 2.38 -5.90 11.75
N ASN A 113 1.35 -6.37 11.05
CA ASN A 113 -0.04 -5.99 11.34
C ASN A 113 -0.51 -6.51 12.70
N SER A 114 -0.10 -7.71 13.08
CA SER A 114 -0.40 -8.27 14.41
C SER A 114 0.22 -7.41 15.52
N LYS A 115 1.46 -6.93 15.34
CA LYS A 115 2.10 -6.01 16.27
C LYS A 115 1.31 -4.70 16.38
N ILE A 116 0.92 -4.09 15.26
CA ILE A 116 0.09 -2.87 15.27
C ILE A 116 -1.22 -3.10 16.01
N ASN A 117 -1.93 -4.19 15.69
CA ASN A 117 -3.19 -4.54 16.36
C ASN A 117 -3.00 -4.75 17.87
N GLN A 118 -1.92 -5.39 18.28
CA GLN A 118 -1.60 -5.61 19.69
C GLN A 118 -1.36 -4.28 20.41
N GLN A 119 -0.59 -3.37 19.81
CA GLN A 119 -0.34 -2.03 20.34
C GLN A 119 -1.64 -1.22 20.44
N LEU A 120 -2.49 -1.25 19.41
CA LEU A 120 -3.77 -0.54 19.39
C LEU A 120 -4.79 -1.11 20.38
N THR A 121 -4.75 -2.40 20.68
CA THR A 121 -5.66 -3.01 21.68
C THR A 121 -5.46 -2.41 23.07
N GLN A 122 -4.23 -2.04 23.43
CA GLN A 122 -3.91 -1.39 24.70
C GLN A 122 -4.53 0.00 24.84
N LEU A 123 -4.93 0.64 23.73
CA LEU A 123 -5.68 1.91 23.78
C LEU A 123 -7.04 1.74 24.47
N LYS A 124 -7.60 0.53 24.50
CA LYS A 124 -8.88 0.26 25.19
C LYS A 124 -8.76 0.43 26.70
N ASP A 125 -7.59 0.15 27.25
CA ASP A 125 -7.34 0.28 28.69
C ASP A 125 -7.19 1.75 29.10
N VAL A 126 -6.84 2.63 28.16
CA VAL A 126 -6.57 4.06 28.39
C VAL A 126 -7.79 4.95 28.08
N LEU A 127 -8.60 4.59 27.07
CA LEU A 127 -9.70 5.40 26.58
C LEU A 127 -11.03 4.66 26.68
N GLN A 128 -11.87 5.07 27.63
CA GLN A 128 -13.18 4.42 27.85
C GLN A 128 -14.29 4.89 26.89
N ASN A 129 -14.12 6.01 26.18
CA ASN A 129 -15.12 6.59 25.26
C ASN A 129 -14.54 6.95 23.87
N ASP A 130 -15.44 7.11 22.89
CA ASP A 130 -15.18 7.43 21.48
C ASP A 130 -14.74 8.88 21.24
N ILE A 131 -13.65 9.04 20.47
CA ILE A 131 -13.40 9.88 19.27
C ILE A 131 -11.89 10.17 19.21
N LYS A 132 -11.20 9.75 18.14
CA LYS A 132 -9.72 9.85 18.04
C LYS A 132 -9.28 10.27 16.63
N ALA A 133 -8.25 11.07 16.49
CA ALA A 133 -7.57 11.33 15.22
C ALA A 133 -6.34 10.42 15.13
N ASP A 134 -6.23 9.65 14.04
CA ASP A 134 -5.10 8.74 13.82
C ASP A 134 -4.70 8.64 12.34
N ARG A 135 -3.46 8.21 12.13
CA ARG A 135 -2.81 7.90 10.84
C ARG A 135 -3.60 6.91 9.99
N GLY A 136 -4.18 5.87 10.59
CA GLY A 136 -4.82 4.77 9.87
C GLY A 136 -6.23 4.55 10.38
N PRO A 137 -7.22 5.36 9.97
CA PRO A 137 -8.55 5.29 10.55
C PRO A 137 -9.18 3.89 10.49
N TRP A 138 -8.87 3.17 9.42
CA TRP A 138 -9.25 1.77 9.23
C TRP A 138 -8.67 0.84 10.29
N GLU A 139 -7.37 0.95 10.60
CA GLU A 139 -6.68 0.04 11.53
C GLU A 139 -7.19 0.24 12.96
N VAL A 140 -7.28 1.50 13.41
CA VAL A 140 -7.83 1.81 14.74
C VAL A 140 -9.26 1.35 14.84
N PHE A 141 -10.12 1.68 13.87
CA PHE A 141 -11.51 1.25 13.90
C PHE A 141 -11.65 -0.27 13.91
N TYR A 142 -10.90 -0.98 13.05
CA TYR A 142 -10.98 -2.44 12.96
C TYR A 142 -10.54 -3.13 14.26
N THR A 143 -9.45 -2.68 14.89
CA THR A 143 -8.94 -3.29 16.13
C THR A 143 -9.75 -2.88 17.35
N THR A 144 -10.15 -1.61 17.41
CA THR A 144 -10.65 -1.02 18.66
C THR A 144 -12.14 -0.71 18.67
N GLY A 145 -12.76 -0.53 17.51
CA GLY A 145 -14.11 0.00 17.35
C GLY A 145 -14.20 1.52 17.42
N TYR A 146 -13.11 2.21 17.77
CA TYR A 146 -13.13 3.66 17.94
C TYR A 146 -13.26 4.39 16.61
N LYS A 147 -14.20 5.34 16.55
CA LYS A 147 -14.32 6.21 15.38
C LYS A 147 -13.10 7.11 15.27
N THR A 148 -12.54 7.15 14.07
CA THR A 148 -11.35 7.94 13.80
C THR A 148 -11.42 8.72 12.51
N ILE A 149 -10.75 9.87 12.52
CA ILE A 149 -10.59 10.73 11.35
C ILE A 149 -9.15 10.69 10.85
N GLN A 150 -8.98 10.81 9.54
CA GLN A 150 -7.66 10.86 8.92
C GLN A 150 -6.99 12.20 9.21
N ILE A 151 -5.74 12.16 9.69
CA ILE A 151 -4.96 13.37 9.90
C ILE A 151 -4.60 14.01 8.55
N PRO A 152 -4.98 15.28 8.30
CA PRO A 152 -4.62 16.02 7.09
C PRO A 152 -3.09 16.11 6.95
N ASN A 153 -2.58 16.19 5.71
CA ASN A 153 -1.15 16.34 5.42
C ASN A 153 -0.76 17.81 5.21
N GLU A 154 -1.23 18.66 6.10
CA GLU A 154 -1.08 20.12 6.07
C GLU A 154 -0.32 20.59 7.32
N ASN A 155 -0.25 21.90 7.54
CA ASN A 155 0.37 22.47 8.74
C ASN A 155 -0.45 22.16 10.01
N ILE A 156 0.15 22.46 11.16
CA ILE A 156 -0.45 22.19 12.46
C ILE A 156 -1.78 22.92 12.69
N ASP A 157 -1.94 24.12 12.13
CA ASP A 157 -3.15 24.93 12.28
C ASP A 157 -4.32 24.26 11.56
N THR A 158 -4.12 23.81 10.31
CA THR A 158 -5.12 23.06 9.56
C THR A 158 -5.43 21.72 10.21
N ILE A 159 -4.44 21.00 10.75
CA ILE A 159 -4.66 19.76 11.50
C ILE A 159 -5.58 20.01 12.70
N TYR A 160 -5.33 21.09 13.45
CA TYR A 160 -6.14 21.46 14.60
C TYR A 160 -7.56 21.89 14.18
N GLU A 161 -7.71 22.74 13.16
CA GLU A 161 -9.03 23.14 12.64
C GLU A 161 -9.87 21.95 12.19
N VAL A 162 -9.26 21.00 11.47
CA VAL A 162 -9.93 19.76 11.05
C VAL A 162 -10.32 18.91 12.25
N ALA A 163 -9.44 18.79 13.25
CA ALA A 163 -9.76 18.10 14.49
C ALA A 163 -11.00 18.70 15.17
N LEU A 164 -11.07 20.02 15.31
CA LEU A 164 -12.23 20.71 15.88
C LEU A 164 -13.49 20.49 15.04
N LYS A 165 -13.39 20.68 13.71
CA LYS A 165 -14.51 20.56 12.77
C LYS A 165 -15.21 19.20 12.83
N TYR A 166 -14.44 18.13 13.05
CA TYR A 166 -14.95 16.77 13.13
C TYR A 166 -15.07 16.25 14.58
N GLY A 167 -14.89 17.13 15.58
CA GLY A 167 -15.08 16.81 16.99
C GLY A 167 -14.05 15.85 17.57
N ALA A 168 -12.81 15.86 17.09
CA ALA A 168 -11.76 14.99 17.59
C ALA A 168 -11.25 15.43 18.97
N ASP A 169 -11.37 14.52 19.96
CA ASP A 169 -10.93 14.77 21.34
C ASP A 169 -9.46 14.39 21.59
N TYR A 170 -8.96 13.42 20.83
CA TYR A 170 -7.62 12.86 21.02
C TYR A 170 -6.86 12.76 19.72
N LEU A 171 -5.54 12.92 19.79
CA LEU A 171 -4.58 12.71 18.71
C LEU A 171 -3.63 11.57 19.10
N LEU A 172 -3.53 10.56 18.25
CA LEU A 172 -2.58 9.45 18.42
C LEU A 172 -1.33 9.68 17.56
N LEU A 173 -0.15 9.61 18.18
CA LEU A 173 1.16 9.72 17.52
C LEU A 173 1.99 8.46 17.78
N PRO A 174 2.95 8.09 16.89
CA PRO A 174 3.42 8.86 15.75
C PRO A 174 2.52 8.75 14.50
N ALA A 175 2.39 9.87 13.79
CA ALA A 175 1.79 9.94 12.47
C ALA A 175 2.85 10.40 11.45
N PRO A 176 2.86 9.90 10.20
CA PRO A 176 3.77 10.31 9.13
C PRO A 176 3.36 11.68 8.59
N ARG A 177 3.46 12.68 9.45
CA ARG A 177 3.08 14.07 9.23
C ARG A 177 4.21 14.93 9.78
N LYS A 178 4.95 15.56 8.88
CA LYS A 178 6.10 16.42 9.25
C LYS A 178 5.73 17.45 10.32
N ALA A 179 4.53 18.03 10.22
CA ALA A 179 4.01 19.01 11.18
C ALA A 179 3.82 18.48 12.62
N LEU A 180 3.84 17.16 12.83
CA LEU A 180 3.63 16.53 14.15
C LEU A 180 4.90 15.82 14.66
N GLU A 181 5.98 15.77 13.88
CA GLU A 181 7.24 15.10 14.26
C GLU A 181 7.89 15.78 15.47
N ASP A 182 7.90 17.12 15.49
CA ASP A 182 8.48 17.89 16.59
C ASP A 182 7.66 17.77 17.89
N ILE A 183 6.33 17.67 17.79
CA ILE A 183 5.45 17.41 18.93
C ILE A 183 5.64 16.00 19.47
N TYR A 184 5.77 15.02 18.57
CA TYR A 184 5.98 13.62 18.95
C TYR A 184 7.33 13.41 19.63
N SER A 185 8.39 14.00 19.08
CA SER A 185 9.76 13.92 19.63
C SER A 185 9.92 14.75 20.91
N GLY A 186 9.04 15.72 21.15
CA GLY A 186 9.08 16.60 22.31
C GLY A 186 10.03 17.78 22.16
N THR A 187 10.51 18.06 20.95
CA THR A 187 11.33 19.24 20.62
C THR A 187 10.50 20.51 20.62
N GLN A 188 9.19 20.40 20.33
CA GLN A 188 8.22 21.49 20.39
C GLN A 188 7.04 21.11 21.28
N VAL A 189 6.61 22.03 22.13
CA VAL A 189 5.36 21.91 22.90
C VAL A 189 4.33 22.86 22.29
N ASP A 190 3.14 22.34 22.00
CA ASP A 190 2.03 23.12 21.49
C ASP A 190 0.86 23.09 22.48
N ALA A 191 0.36 24.27 22.86
CA ALA A 191 -0.71 24.39 23.85
C ALA A 191 -2.03 23.71 23.44
N ARG A 192 -2.22 23.43 22.14
CA ARG A 192 -3.40 22.73 21.61
C ARG A 192 -3.37 21.23 21.87
N PHE A 193 -2.20 20.64 22.06
CA PHE A 193 -2.02 19.19 22.20
C PHE A 193 -1.36 18.85 23.53
N LYS A 194 -2.15 18.34 24.48
CA LYS A 194 -1.66 17.95 25.80
C LYS A 194 -1.39 16.45 25.85
N LEU A 195 -0.15 16.03 26.08
CA LEU A 195 0.16 14.61 26.30
C LEU A 195 -0.59 14.10 27.55
N ILE A 196 -1.36 13.02 27.41
CA ILE A 196 -2.12 12.42 28.52
C ILE A 196 -1.68 11.00 28.85
N ALA A 197 -1.14 10.27 27.89
CA ALA A 197 -0.66 8.91 28.12
C ALA A 197 0.44 8.51 27.13
N ASN A 198 1.41 7.75 27.64
CA ASN A 198 2.29 6.93 26.82
C ASN A 198 1.77 5.50 26.89
N ILE A 199 1.56 4.86 25.75
CA ILE A 199 1.02 3.50 25.71
C ILE A 199 2.17 2.53 26.00
N LYS A 200 2.01 1.75 27.08
CA LYS A 200 3.06 0.91 27.65
C LYS A 200 3.64 -0.08 26.64
N ASP A 201 4.96 -0.23 26.61
CA ASP A 201 5.68 -1.15 25.70
C ASP A 201 5.46 -0.84 24.19
N THR A 202 5.06 0.39 23.88
CA THR A 202 4.90 0.89 22.52
C THR A 202 5.54 2.27 22.35
N ASP A 203 5.66 2.71 21.11
CA ASP A 203 6.02 4.07 20.74
C ASP A 203 4.81 5.00 20.63
N LEU A 204 3.59 4.50 20.91
CA LEU A 204 2.37 5.28 20.80
C LEU A 204 2.23 6.28 21.96
N LYS A 205 1.90 7.51 21.60
CA LYS A 205 1.62 8.61 22.53
C LYS A 205 0.25 9.18 22.23
N LEU A 206 -0.53 9.38 23.29
CA LEU A 206 -1.88 9.90 23.21
C LEU A 206 -1.90 11.34 23.73
N TYR A 207 -2.37 12.24 22.88
CA TYR A 207 -2.53 13.66 23.19
C TYR A 207 -4.02 13.98 23.24
N ARG A 208 -4.44 14.80 24.21
CA ARG A 208 -5.75 15.44 24.24
C ARG A 208 -5.69 16.71 23.41
N ILE A 209 -6.68 16.90 22.56
CA ILE A 209 -6.88 18.11 21.78
C ILE A 209 -7.68 19.07 22.65
N ASN A 210 -7.09 20.22 22.97
CA ASN A 210 -7.78 21.24 23.74
C ASN A 210 -8.80 21.92 22.84
N GLN A 211 -10.07 21.88 23.22
CA GLN A 211 -11.12 22.64 22.56
C GLN A 211 -11.01 24.11 23.00
N PRO A 212 -11.22 25.09 22.11
CA PRO A 212 -11.37 26.48 22.54
C PRO A 212 -12.62 26.61 23.42
N ASP A 213 -12.51 27.40 24.49
CA ASP A 213 -13.63 27.72 25.40
C ASP A 213 -14.76 28.48 24.69
#